data_AF-A0A7C2YFJ8-F1
#
_entry.id   AF-A0A7C2YFJ8-F1
#
_cell.length_a   1.000
_cell.length_b   1.000
_cell.length_c   1.000
_cell.angle_alpha   90.00
_cell.angle_beta   90.00
_cell.angle_gamma   90.00
#
_symmetry.space_group_name_H-M   'P 1'
#
loop_
_entity.id
_entity.type
_entity.pdbx_description
1 polymer ?
#
loop_
_entity_poly.entity_id
_entity_poly.type
_entity_poly.pdbx_seq_one_letter_code
_entity_poly.pdbx_strand_id
1 'polypeptide(L)'
;MSGWRRSLSIRRAAVREEARPSLLALLRRHLTPRVVAAVTIWRLEAWLAAPLPFLLVATLGRWPGALAMAGFTGALCLLFLLLLDGEEVLRTLQRWALEREWFRPLLDGPERPWLVWLLAVPLCVLWFGPFWRAVVLLLLRLGRPLAYAIGVGAALPHSLLWTGLAVGSLWESVLWPLIRGVF
;
A
#
# COMPACT_ATOMS: atom_id res chain seq x y z
N MET A 1 -5.53 21.46 -53.96
CA MET A 1 -4.52 20.55 -53.35
C MET A 1 -4.41 20.71 -51.81
N SER A 2 -5.52 20.90 -51.07
CA SER A 2 -5.50 21.16 -49.62
C SER A 2 -6.12 20.05 -48.75
N GLY A 3 -6.79 19.05 -49.35
CA GLY A 3 -7.48 17.98 -48.62
C GLY A 3 -6.57 16.88 -48.07
N TRP A 4 -5.45 16.59 -48.74
CA TRP A 4 -4.54 15.49 -48.37
C TRP A 4 -3.70 15.76 -47.12
N ARG A 5 -3.37 17.03 -46.82
CA ARG A 5 -2.61 17.36 -45.60
C ARG A 5 -3.46 17.29 -44.34
N ARG A 6 -4.77 17.58 -44.42
CA ARG A 6 -5.70 17.46 -43.28
C ARG A 6 -6.00 16.01 -42.92
N SER A 7 -6.10 15.10 -43.89
CA SER A 7 -6.33 13.68 -43.59
C SER A 7 -5.12 13.01 -42.93
N LEU A 8 -3.89 13.43 -43.29
CA LEU A 8 -2.66 12.96 -42.66
C LEU A 8 -2.44 13.55 -41.26
N SER A 9 -2.85 14.80 -41.00
CA SER A 9 -2.77 15.38 -39.64
C SER A 9 -3.80 14.75 -38.70
N ILE A 10 -5.01 14.45 -39.18
CA ILE A 10 -6.05 13.76 -38.41
C ILE A 10 -5.64 12.30 -38.14
N ARG A 11 -5.08 11.58 -39.13
CA ARG A 11 -4.53 10.23 -38.89
C ARG A 11 -3.35 10.24 -37.93
N ARG A 12 -2.46 11.23 -37.98
CA ARG A 12 -1.35 11.36 -37.00
C ARG A 12 -1.81 11.77 -35.61
N ALA A 13 -2.89 12.54 -35.50
CA ALA A 13 -3.52 12.85 -34.22
C ALA A 13 -4.23 11.61 -33.62
N ALA A 14 -4.94 10.84 -34.45
CA ALA A 14 -5.62 9.61 -34.04
C ALA A 14 -4.65 8.47 -33.66
N VAL A 15 -3.46 8.40 -34.27
CA VAL A 15 -2.40 7.45 -33.87
C VAL A 15 -1.66 7.90 -32.59
N ARG A 16 -1.75 9.18 -32.21
CA ARG A 16 -1.18 9.68 -30.94
C ARG A 16 -2.12 9.53 -29.74
N GLU A 17 -3.39 9.19 -29.97
CA GLU A 17 -4.20 8.50 -28.96
C GLU A 17 -3.87 7.00 -28.95
N GLU A 18 -2.57 6.66 -28.94
CA GLU A 18 -2.13 5.39 -28.41
C GLU A 18 -2.64 5.34 -26.97
N ALA A 19 -3.76 4.65 -26.79
CA ALA A 19 -4.43 4.44 -25.52
C ALA A 19 -3.37 4.14 -24.47
N ARG A 20 -3.15 5.10 -23.56
CA ARG A 20 -2.18 4.96 -22.47
C ARG A 20 -2.37 3.56 -21.90
N PRO A 21 -1.36 2.67 -21.98
CA PRO A 21 -1.55 1.27 -21.65
C PRO A 21 -2.14 1.20 -20.25
N SER A 22 -3.27 0.50 -20.13
CA SER A 22 -3.96 0.41 -18.84
C SER A 22 -2.99 -0.15 -17.80
N LEU A 23 -3.09 0.33 -16.56
CA LEU A 23 -2.24 -0.12 -15.44
C LEU A 23 -2.19 -1.65 -15.36
N LEU A 24 -3.31 -2.28 -15.64
CA LEU A 24 -3.49 -3.72 -15.62
C LEU A 24 -2.72 -4.43 -16.75
N ALA A 25 -2.65 -3.84 -17.94
CA ALA A 25 -1.85 -4.34 -19.04
C ALA A 25 -0.34 -4.21 -18.74
N LEU A 26 0.08 -3.12 -18.10
CA LEU A 26 1.47 -2.91 -17.66
C LEU A 26 1.87 -3.92 -16.57
N LEU A 27 1.00 -4.11 -15.56
CA LEU A 27 1.22 -5.08 -14.48
C LEU A 27 1.38 -6.49 -15.03
N ARG A 28 0.48 -6.93 -15.94
CA ARG A 28 0.53 -8.27 -16.55
C ARG A 28 1.84 -8.57 -17.28
N ARG A 29 2.47 -7.56 -17.87
CA ARG A 29 3.72 -7.72 -18.62
C ARG A 29 4.95 -7.93 -17.74
N HIS A 30 4.88 -7.52 -16.47
CA HIS A 30 5.98 -7.57 -15.50
C HIS A 30 5.65 -8.45 -14.28
N LEU A 31 4.72 -9.40 -14.43
CA LEU A 31 4.42 -10.38 -13.39
C LEU A 31 5.58 -11.37 -13.24
N THR A 32 6.35 -11.22 -12.17
CA THR A 32 7.32 -12.22 -11.71
C THR A 32 6.67 -13.12 -10.64
N PRO A 33 7.23 -14.32 -10.38
CA PRO A 33 6.74 -15.17 -9.29
C PRO A 33 6.71 -14.47 -7.93
N ARG A 34 7.66 -13.55 -7.67
CA ARG A 34 7.70 -12.74 -6.45
C ARG A 34 6.55 -11.75 -6.35
N VAL A 35 6.23 -11.07 -7.46
CA VAL A 35 5.09 -10.16 -7.54
C VAL A 35 3.77 -10.92 -7.38
N VAL A 36 3.64 -12.09 -8.01
CA VAL A 36 2.46 -12.96 -7.85
C VAL A 36 2.31 -13.43 -6.39
N ALA A 37 3.42 -13.82 -5.75
CA ALA A 37 3.42 -14.18 -4.33
C ALA A 37 3.00 -12.99 -3.45
N ALA A 38 3.57 -11.80 -3.69
CA ALA A 38 3.21 -10.59 -2.95
C ALA A 38 1.72 -10.25 -3.11
N VAL A 39 1.16 -10.32 -4.33
CA VAL A 39 -0.27 -10.06 -4.56
C VAL A 39 -1.14 -11.13 -3.89
N THR A 40 -0.73 -12.39 -3.92
CA THR A 40 -1.46 -13.49 -3.26
C THR A 40 -1.48 -13.30 -1.74
N ILE A 41 -0.34 -13.01 -1.14
CA ILE A 41 -0.22 -12.76 0.30
C ILE A 41 -0.99 -11.49 0.68
N TRP A 42 -0.98 -10.45 -0.15
CA TRP A 42 -1.80 -9.25 0.07
C TRP A 42 -3.31 -9.56 0.08
N ARG A 43 -3.76 -10.48 -0.77
CA ARG A 43 -5.17 -10.94 -0.71
C ARG A 43 -5.47 -11.63 0.61
N LEU A 44 -4.58 -12.48 1.10
CA LEU A 44 -4.73 -13.11 2.42
C LEU A 44 -4.73 -12.07 3.55
N GLU A 45 -3.82 -11.10 3.50
CA GLU A 45 -3.78 -9.96 4.43
C GLU A 45 -5.13 -9.21 4.43
N ALA A 46 -5.68 -8.88 3.25
CA ALA A 46 -6.94 -8.17 3.13
C ALA A 46 -8.13 -8.97 3.68
N TRP A 47 -8.13 -10.30 3.50
CA TRP A 47 -9.13 -11.19 4.10
C TRP A 47 -9.03 -11.24 5.62
N LEU A 48 -7.80 -11.22 6.16
CA LEU A 48 -7.55 -11.29 7.60
C LEU A 48 -7.66 -9.92 8.29
N ALA A 49 -7.63 -8.82 7.54
CA ALA A 49 -7.55 -7.45 8.07
C ALA A 49 -8.68 -7.12 9.06
N ALA A 50 -9.89 -7.64 8.85
CA ALA A 50 -11.00 -7.48 9.77
C ALA A 50 -11.07 -8.57 10.86
N PRO A 51 -11.12 -9.87 10.55
CA PRO A 51 -11.36 -10.90 11.57
C PRO A 51 -10.19 -11.10 12.55
N LEU A 52 -8.95 -10.97 12.09
CA LEU A 52 -7.77 -11.26 12.92
C LEU A 52 -7.64 -10.30 14.11
N PRO A 53 -7.78 -8.96 13.95
CA PRO A 53 -7.82 -8.05 15.09
C PRO A 53 -8.87 -8.40 16.14
N PHE A 54 -10.11 -8.74 15.75
CA PHE A 54 -11.14 -9.12 16.73
C PHE A 54 -10.77 -10.40 17.46
N LEU A 55 -10.25 -11.40 16.74
CA LEU A 55 -9.80 -12.64 17.36
C LEU A 55 -8.68 -12.40 18.38
N LEU A 56 -7.70 -11.56 18.03
CA LEU A 56 -6.58 -11.23 18.92
C LEU A 56 -7.04 -10.45 20.15
N VAL A 57 -7.93 -9.47 19.98
CA VAL A 57 -8.51 -8.72 21.11
C VAL A 57 -9.34 -9.64 22.00
N ALA A 58 -10.14 -10.54 21.42
CA ALA A 58 -10.96 -11.48 22.18
C ALA A 58 -10.13 -12.51 22.96
N THR A 59 -8.99 -12.95 22.42
CA THR A 59 -8.15 -14.00 23.04
C THR A 59 -7.09 -13.46 23.99
N LEU A 60 -6.40 -12.38 23.61
CA LEU A 60 -5.25 -11.83 24.34
C LEU A 60 -5.60 -10.54 25.09
N GLY A 61 -6.80 -10.00 24.90
CA GLY A 61 -7.18 -8.67 25.35
C GLY A 61 -6.68 -7.57 24.43
N ARG A 62 -7.17 -6.36 24.68
CA ARG A 62 -6.98 -5.17 23.83
C ARG A 62 -5.52 -4.86 23.49
N TRP A 63 -4.70 -4.57 24.50
CA TRP A 63 -3.32 -4.12 24.28
C TRP A 63 -2.37 -5.24 23.88
N PRO A 64 -2.40 -6.43 24.52
CA PRO A 64 -1.58 -7.54 24.06
C PRO A 64 -1.94 -8.01 22.65
N GLY A 65 -3.24 -8.03 22.30
CA GLY A 65 -3.70 -8.30 20.94
C GLY A 65 -3.20 -7.28 19.92
N ALA A 66 -3.17 -5.99 20.28
CA ALA A 66 -2.60 -4.94 19.43
C ALA A 66 -1.08 -5.09 19.22
N LEU A 67 -0.33 -5.50 20.24
CA LEU A 67 1.11 -5.79 20.11
C LEU A 67 1.37 -7.03 19.25
N ALA A 68 0.57 -8.08 19.40
CA ALA A 68 0.64 -9.25 18.53
C ALA A 68 0.36 -8.86 17.06
N MET A 69 -0.65 -8.02 16.82
CA MET A 69 -0.94 -7.48 15.49
C MET A 69 0.19 -6.60 14.96
N ALA A 70 0.87 -5.82 15.82
CA ALA A 70 2.05 -5.04 15.41
C ALA A 70 3.19 -5.94 14.92
N GLY A 71 3.46 -7.05 15.62
CA GLY A 71 4.45 -8.03 15.18
C GLY A 71 4.08 -8.66 13.83
N PHE A 72 2.82 -9.09 13.69
CA PHE A 72 2.31 -9.68 12.44
C PHE A 72 2.38 -8.70 11.26
N THR A 73 1.88 -7.48 11.43
CA THR A 73 1.88 -6.45 10.39
C THR A 73 3.30 -5.99 10.04
N GLY A 74 4.19 -5.88 11.03
CA GLY A 74 5.60 -5.60 10.82
C GLY A 74 6.30 -6.70 10.01
N ALA A 75 6.08 -7.97 10.35
CA ALA A 75 6.63 -9.11 9.62
C ALA A 75 6.10 -9.18 8.18
N LEU A 76 4.80 -8.96 7.96
CA LEU A 76 4.22 -8.88 6.61
C LEU A 76 4.81 -7.72 5.81
N CYS A 77 4.95 -6.53 6.42
CA CYS A 77 5.52 -5.38 5.75
C CYS A 77 6.98 -5.65 5.32
N LEU A 78 7.77 -6.28 6.20
CA LEU A 78 9.12 -6.72 5.89
C LEU A 78 9.14 -7.72 4.73
N LEU A 79 8.24 -8.70 4.74
CA LEU A 79 8.11 -9.68 3.67
C LEU A 79 7.77 -9.04 2.32
N PHE A 80 6.83 -8.08 2.28
CA PHE A 80 6.48 -7.37 1.05
C PHE A 80 7.61 -6.50 0.53
N LEU A 81 8.34 -5.82 1.43
CA LEU A 81 9.53 -5.08 1.05
C LEU A 81 10.56 -6.02 0.41
N LEU A 82 10.81 -7.20 0.99
CA LEU A 82 11.74 -8.19 0.44
C LEU A 82 11.27 -8.78 -0.90
N LEU A 83 9.97 -9.01 -1.07
CA LEU A 83 9.42 -9.59 -2.30
C LEU A 83 9.38 -8.59 -3.46
N LEU A 84 9.13 -7.32 -3.17
CA LEU A 84 8.91 -6.29 -4.19
C LEU A 84 10.16 -5.44 -4.47
N ASP A 85 11.17 -5.47 -3.60
CA ASP A 85 12.40 -4.71 -3.82
C ASP A 85 13.14 -5.19 -5.07
N GLY A 86 13.47 -4.25 -5.95
CA GLY A 86 14.14 -4.50 -7.22
C GLY A 86 13.23 -4.97 -8.37
N GLU A 87 11.93 -5.16 -8.13
CA GLU A 87 11.00 -5.60 -9.18
C GLU A 87 10.71 -4.50 -10.21
N GLU A 88 10.80 -4.84 -11.50
CA GLU A 88 10.61 -3.90 -12.62
C GLU A 88 9.17 -3.37 -12.70
N VAL A 89 8.22 -4.11 -12.11
CA VAL A 89 6.81 -3.71 -12.01
C VAL A 89 6.66 -2.37 -11.25
N LEU A 90 7.45 -2.16 -10.19
CA LEU A 90 7.38 -0.94 -9.39
C LEU A 90 7.99 0.25 -10.13
N ARG A 91 9.07 0.04 -10.89
CA ARG A 91 9.64 1.09 -11.75
C ARG A 91 8.68 1.50 -12.86
N THR A 92 7.93 0.55 -13.40
CA THR A 92 6.90 0.80 -14.41
C THR A 92 5.71 1.54 -13.80
N LEU A 93 5.27 1.12 -12.62
CA LEU A 93 4.23 1.80 -11.83
C LEU A 93 4.61 3.25 -11.53
N GLN A 94 5.87 3.48 -11.16
CA GLN A 94 6.41 4.81 -10.90
C GLN A 94 6.40 5.68 -12.16
N ARG A 95 6.88 5.18 -13.30
CA ARG A 95 6.84 5.92 -14.58
C ARG A 95 5.42 6.30 -14.95
N TRP A 96 4.48 5.36 -14.83
CA TRP A 96 3.06 5.62 -15.04
C TRP A 96 2.47 6.65 -14.06
N ALA A 97 2.93 6.66 -12.80
CA ALA A 97 2.49 7.64 -11.81
C ALA A 97 3.12 9.02 -12.02
N LEU A 98 4.35 9.11 -12.54
CA LEU A 98 5.00 10.38 -12.92
C LEU A 98 4.30 11.08 -14.09
N GLU A 99 3.67 10.33 -14.98
CA GLU A 99 2.83 10.86 -16.06
C GLU A 99 1.52 11.53 -15.55
N ARG A 100 1.25 11.45 -14.25
CA ARG A 100 0.08 12.04 -13.59
C ARG A 100 0.49 13.24 -12.74
N GLU A 101 -0.01 14.42 -13.09
CA GLU A 101 0.37 15.71 -12.48
C GLU A 101 0.23 15.75 -10.95
N TRP A 102 -0.74 15.03 -10.40
CA TRP A 102 -1.02 14.93 -8.96
C TRP A 102 -0.05 14.03 -8.19
N PHE A 103 0.62 13.08 -8.85
CA PHE A 103 1.62 12.19 -8.22
C PHE A 103 3.06 12.68 -8.40
N ARG A 104 3.28 13.52 -9.40
CA ARG A 104 4.59 14.07 -9.74
C ARG A 104 5.34 14.71 -8.56
N PRO A 105 4.72 15.53 -7.68
CA PRO A 105 5.42 16.15 -6.54
C PRO A 105 5.96 15.16 -5.51
N LEU A 106 5.33 13.98 -5.37
CA LEU A 106 5.82 12.93 -4.47
C LEU A 106 7.00 12.16 -5.06
N LEU A 107 7.01 11.97 -6.38
CA LEU A 107 7.88 11.02 -7.06
C LEU A 107 9.11 11.67 -7.72
N ASP A 108 9.04 12.96 -8.08
CA ASP A 108 10.18 13.71 -8.64
C ASP A 108 11.30 13.97 -7.61
N GLY A 109 11.16 13.45 -6.38
CA GLY A 109 12.09 13.63 -5.28
C GLY A 109 11.90 15.02 -4.69
N PRO A 110 11.24 15.16 -3.53
CA PRO A 110 11.01 16.48 -2.98
C PRO A 110 12.35 17.18 -2.69
N GLU A 111 12.45 18.46 -3.00
CA GLU A 111 13.62 19.31 -2.71
C GLU A 111 14.06 19.22 -1.25
N ARG A 112 13.14 18.81 -0.37
CA ARG A 112 13.37 18.58 1.06
C ARG A 112 13.04 17.12 1.42
N PRO A 113 14.05 16.28 1.73
CA PRO A 113 13.85 14.88 2.08
C PRO A 113 12.89 14.66 3.26
N TRP A 114 12.81 15.61 4.21
CA TRP A 114 11.92 15.55 5.37
C TRP A 114 10.43 15.67 5.02
N LEU A 115 10.06 16.23 3.87
CA LEU A 115 8.66 16.27 3.43
C LEU A 115 8.12 14.86 3.13
N VAL A 116 8.99 13.96 2.66
CA VAL A 116 8.63 12.53 2.50
C VAL A 116 8.20 11.94 3.84
N TRP A 117 8.86 12.34 4.93
CA TRP A 117 8.54 11.84 6.27
C TRP A 117 7.19 12.34 6.77
N LEU A 118 6.86 13.62 6.55
CA LEU A 118 5.57 14.17 6.95
C LEU A 118 4.39 13.57 6.19
N LEU A 119 4.61 13.03 5.00
CA LEU A 119 3.53 12.42 4.22
C LEU A 119 3.49 10.90 4.39
N ALA A 120 4.65 10.24 4.25
CA ALA A 120 4.74 8.78 4.31
C ALA A 120 4.42 8.27 5.71
N VAL A 121 4.95 8.88 6.78
CA VAL A 121 4.75 8.36 8.14
C VAL A 121 3.27 8.39 8.54
N PRO A 122 2.53 9.50 8.40
CA PRO A 122 1.10 9.50 8.72
C PRO A 122 0.30 8.54 7.84
N LEU A 123 0.60 8.45 6.54
CA LEU A 123 -0.09 7.49 5.68
C LEU A 123 0.21 6.04 6.06
N CYS A 124 1.45 5.72 6.41
CA CYS A 124 1.87 4.40 6.88
C CYS A 124 1.18 4.04 8.20
N VAL A 125 1.10 4.99 9.13
CA VAL A 125 0.51 4.79 10.47
C VAL A 125 -1.01 4.78 10.43
N LEU A 126 -1.64 5.66 9.65
CA LEU A 126 -3.08 5.86 9.68
C LEU A 126 -3.82 5.04 8.63
N TRP A 127 -3.25 4.84 7.44
CA TRP A 127 -4.05 4.43 6.28
C TRP A 127 -3.62 3.11 5.66
N PHE A 128 -2.33 2.90 5.49
CA PHE A 128 -1.83 1.77 4.72
C PHE A 128 -1.54 0.54 5.58
N GLY A 129 -2.20 -0.57 5.21
CA GLY A 129 -1.80 -1.90 5.62
C GLY A 129 -0.42 -2.30 5.07
N PRO A 130 0.18 -3.37 5.62
CA PRO A 130 1.51 -3.87 5.27
C PRO A 130 1.89 -3.84 3.78
N PHE A 131 1.03 -4.35 2.89
CA PHE A 131 1.33 -4.37 1.45
C PHE A 131 1.45 -2.97 0.85
N TRP A 132 0.42 -2.15 1.00
CA TRP A 132 0.40 -0.80 0.42
C TRP A 132 1.48 0.09 1.02
N ARG A 133 1.81 -0.13 2.29
CA ARG A 133 2.93 0.53 2.96
C ARG A 133 4.24 0.21 2.25
N ALA A 134 4.53 -1.06 2.00
CA ALA A 134 5.73 -1.47 1.28
C ALA A 134 5.79 -0.89 -0.13
N VAL A 135 4.67 -0.91 -0.87
CA VAL A 135 4.57 -0.33 -2.23
C VAL A 135 4.91 1.16 -2.21
N VAL A 136 4.31 1.94 -1.30
CA VAL A 136 4.55 3.39 -1.21
C VAL A 136 6.00 3.68 -0.84
N LEU A 137 6.58 2.97 0.13
CA LEU A 137 7.96 3.19 0.55
C LEU A 137 8.97 2.89 -0.57
N LEU A 138 8.72 1.84 -1.38
CA LEU A 138 9.55 1.51 -2.54
C LEU A 138 9.37 2.51 -3.69
N LEU A 139 8.14 3.00 -3.92
CA LEU A 139 7.87 4.03 -4.93
C LEU A 139 8.56 5.36 -4.61
N LEU A 140 8.68 5.71 -3.32
CA LEU A 140 9.33 6.94 -2.85
C LEU A 140 10.87 6.87 -2.88
N ARG A 141 11.45 5.75 -3.33
CA ARG A 141 12.91 5.52 -3.45
C ARG A 141 13.68 5.86 -2.17
N LEU A 142 13.06 5.66 -1.00
CA LEU A 142 13.75 5.76 0.27
C LEU A 142 14.91 4.76 0.28
N GLY A 143 16.05 5.16 0.84
CA GLY A 143 17.17 4.24 1.01
C GLY A 143 16.68 2.97 1.72
N ARG A 144 17.08 1.78 1.23
CA ARG A 144 16.68 0.47 1.78
C ARG A 144 16.52 0.46 3.30
N PRO A 145 17.54 0.81 4.12
CA PRO A 145 17.42 0.76 5.57
C PRO A 145 16.29 1.64 6.13
N LEU A 146 16.04 2.81 5.53
CA LEU A 146 14.97 3.71 5.95
C LEU A 146 13.59 3.15 5.60
N ALA A 147 13.43 2.57 4.42
CA ALA A 147 12.17 1.91 4.03
C ALA A 147 11.82 0.77 5.00
N TYR A 148 12.81 -0.05 5.38
CA TYR A 148 12.61 -1.11 6.38
C TYR A 148 12.28 -0.54 7.76
N ALA A 149 13.04 0.46 8.23
CA ALA A 149 12.81 1.07 9.55
C ALA A 149 11.43 1.73 9.65
N ILE A 150 10.99 2.47 8.63
CA ILE A 150 9.67 3.11 8.62
C ILE A 150 8.57 2.06 8.47
N GLY A 151 8.74 1.11 7.54
CA GLY A 151 7.73 0.08 7.27
C GLY A 151 7.39 -0.75 8.52
N VAL A 152 8.43 -1.25 9.19
CA VAL A 152 8.32 -2.05 10.42
C VAL A 152 7.99 -1.15 11.61
N GLY A 153 8.68 -0.02 11.76
CA GLY A 153 8.46 0.91 12.88
C GLY A 153 7.04 1.46 12.94
N ALA A 154 6.42 1.74 11.78
CA ALA A 154 5.03 2.19 11.70
C ALA A 154 4.01 1.10 12.08
N ALA A 155 4.39 -0.18 12.11
CA ALA A 155 3.47 -1.28 12.44
C ALA A 155 2.95 -1.19 13.88
N LEU A 156 3.81 -0.74 14.81
CA LEU A 156 3.47 -0.57 16.21
C LEU A 156 2.41 0.53 16.44
N PRO A 157 2.64 1.81 16.10
CA PRO A 157 1.63 2.84 16.26
C PRO A 157 0.37 2.57 15.42
N HIS A 158 0.50 1.96 14.22
CA HIS A 158 -0.64 1.57 13.41
C HIS A 158 -1.53 0.55 14.12
N SER A 159 -0.94 -0.52 14.69
CA SER A 159 -1.72 -1.58 15.34
C SER A 159 -2.25 -1.13 16.70
N LEU A 160 -1.51 -0.31 17.44
CA LEU A 160 -2.03 0.33 18.66
C LEU A 160 -3.25 1.19 18.37
N LEU A 161 -3.25 1.94 17.26
CA LEU A 161 -4.39 2.75 16.84
C LEU A 161 -5.56 1.87 16.34
N TRP A 162 -5.36 1.04 15.34
CA TRP A 162 -6.46 0.33 14.69
C TRP A 162 -6.93 -0.89 15.49
N THR A 163 -6.01 -1.71 16.00
CA THR A 163 -6.36 -2.90 16.79
C THR A 163 -6.62 -2.54 18.24
N GLY A 164 -5.72 -1.78 18.86
CA GLY A 164 -5.84 -1.38 20.25
C GLY A 164 -6.97 -0.39 20.47
N LEU A 165 -6.94 0.77 19.82
CA LEU A 165 -7.95 1.80 20.03
C LEU A 165 -9.27 1.45 19.35
N ALA A 166 -9.31 1.31 18.02
CA ALA A 166 -10.58 1.18 17.30
C ALA A 166 -11.25 -0.18 17.54
N VAL A 167 -10.59 -1.29 17.20
CA VAL A 167 -11.15 -2.65 17.35
C VAL A 167 -11.37 -2.99 18.81
N GLY A 168 -10.41 -2.69 19.68
CA GLY A 168 -10.55 -2.87 21.13
C GLY A 168 -11.76 -2.15 21.71
N SER A 169 -11.95 -0.86 21.38
CA SER A 169 -13.12 -0.12 21.83
C SER A 169 -14.43 -0.68 21.26
N LEU A 170 -14.46 -1.10 19.99
CA LEU A 170 -15.65 -1.70 19.40
C LEU A 170 -15.99 -3.06 20.04
N TRP A 171 -14.97 -3.87 20.34
CA TRP A 171 -15.14 -5.14 21.02
C TRP A 171 -15.73 -4.95 22.41
N GLU A 172 -15.10 -4.10 23.23
CA GLU A 172 -15.49 -3.88 24.63
C GLU A 172 -16.86 -3.18 24.76
N SER A 173 -17.16 -2.23 23.88
CA SER A 173 -18.34 -1.36 24.02
C SER A 173 -19.57 -1.87 23.29
N VAL A 174 -19.40 -2.70 22.25
CA VAL A 174 -20.51 -3.11 21.37
C VAL A 174 -20.59 -4.63 21.29
N LEU A 175 -19.56 -5.29 20.76
CA LEU A 175 -19.66 -6.71 20.44
C LEU A 175 -19.77 -7.59 21.69
N TRP A 176 -18.92 -7.36 22.68
CA TRP A 176 -18.91 -8.16 23.90
C TRP A 176 -20.19 -8.04 24.74
N PRO A 177 -20.74 -6.82 24.98
CA PRO A 177 -22.04 -6.66 25.62
C PRO A 177 -23.18 -7.35 24.86
N LEU A 178 -23.19 -7.28 23.52
CA LEU A 178 -24.20 -7.95 22.71
C LEU A 178 -24.10 -9.48 22.83
N ILE A 179 -22.89 -10.04 22.78
CA ILE A 179 -22.67 -11.47 22.94
C ILE A 179 -23.12 -11.92 24.33
N ARG A 180 -22.71 -11.22 25.39
CA ARG A 180 -23.15 -11.51 26.77
C ARG A 180 -24.64 -11.29 27.02
N GLY A 181 -25.31 -10.47 26.21
CA GLY A 181 -26.75 -10.27 26.31
C GLY A 181 -27.57 -11.39 25.65
N VAL A 182 -26.94 -12.19 24.78
CA VAL A 182 -27.57 -13.27 24.02
C VAL A 182 -27.26 -14.65 24.63
N PHE A 183 -26.09 -14.80 25.26
CA PHE A 183 -25.63 -16.03 25.93
C PHE A 183 -25.54 -15.82 27.44
#